data_AF-A0AAV4IH39-F1
#
_entry.id   AF-A0AAV4IH39-F1
#
_cell.length_a   1.000
_cell.length_b   1.000
_cell.length_c   1.000
_cell.angle_alpha   90.00
_cell.angle_beta   90.00
_cell.angle_gamma   90.00
#
_symmetry.space_group_name_H-M   'P 1'
#
loop_
_entity.id
_entity.type
_entity.pdbx_description
1 polymer ?
#
loop_
_entity_poly.entity_id
_entity_poly.type
_entity_poly.pdbx_seq_one_letter_code
_entity_poly.pdbx_strand_id
1 'polypeptide(L)'
;MRPIVEEVKKRRWRWLGHVLEMSKPRHLLIALTWNPQGARKKGTPQGTWRRSVERERLESGKTWNELIGYLKTDVSGEKFVGALCSQRDNG
;
A
#
# COMPACT_ATOMS: atom_id res chain seq x y z
N MET A 1 -2.01 -9.34 -20.41
CA MET A 1 -1.46 -7.98 -20.13
C MET A 1 -1.90 -7.61 -18.73
N ARG A 2 -0.98 -7.45 -17.77
CA ARG A 2 -1.38 -7.12 -16.39
C ARG A 2 -1.91 -5.68 -16.33
N PRO A 3 -3.02 -5.41 -15.62
CA PRO A 3 -3.53 -4.05 -15.44
C PRO A 3 -2.48 -3.13 -14.79
N ILE A 4 -2.32 -1.91 -15.32
CA ILE A 4 -1.40 -0.89 -14.74
C ILE A 4 -1.68 -0.65 -13.25
N VAL A 5 -2.95 -0.75 -12.84
CA VAL A 5 -3.37 -0.56 -11.45
C VAL A 5 -2.77 -1.62 -10.53
N GLU A 6 -2.70 -2.88 -10.97
CA GLU A 6 -2.10 -3.98 -10.19
C GLU A 6 -0.60 -3.83 -10.06
N GLU A 7 0.09 -3.42 -11.12
CA GLU A 7 1.53 -3.19 -11.09
C GLU A 7 1.87 -2.03 -10.13
N VAL A 8 1.06 -0.97 -10.14
CA VAL A 8 1.18 0.15 -9.20
C VAL A 8 0.90 -0.29 -7.76
N LYS A 9 -0.12 -1.12 -7.52
CA LYS A 9 -0.43 -1.71 -6.20
C LYS A 9 0.72 -2.59 -5.71
N LYS A 10 1.23 -3.47 -6.56
CA LYS A 10 2.35 -4.37 -6.27
C LYS A 10 3.62 -3.61 -5.88
N ARG A 11 4.01 -2.60 -6.67
CA ARG A 11 5.18 -1.75 -6.37
C ARG A 11 5.00 -0.98 -5.07
N ARG A 12 3.79 -0.48 -4.80
CA ARG A 12 3.48 0.22 -3.55
C ARG A 12 3.69 -0.66 -2.32
N TRP A 13 3.16 -1.87 -2.33
CA TRP A 13 3.26 -2.78 -1.18
C TRP A 13 4.67 -3.37 -1.01
N ARG A 14 5.40 -3.63 -2.11
CA ARG A 14 6.83 -3.98 -2.04
C ARG A 14 7.66 -2.88 -1.40
N TRP A 15 7.46 -1.63 -1.82
CA TRP A 15 8.14 -0.49 -1.22
C TRP A 15 7.77 -0.32 0.25
N LEU A 16 6.48 -0.50 0.59
CA LEU A 16 6.02 -0.46 1.98
C LEU A 16 6.72 -1.53 2.85
N GLY A 17 6.80 -2.77 2.36
CA GLY A 17 7.49 -3.85 3.07
C GLY A 17 8.97 -3.56 3.26
N HIS A 18 9.67 -3.11 2.22
CA HIS A 18 11.08 -2.75 2.30
C HIS A 18 11.36 -1.65 3.34
N VAL A 19 10.52 -0.60 3.39
CA VAL A 19 10.73 0.48 4.38
C VAL A 19 10.32 0.04 5.80
N LEU A 20 9.42 -0.93 5.96
CA LEU A 20 9.06 -1.53 7.26
C LEU A 20 10.16 -2.45 7.82
N GLU A 21 10.97 -3.06 6.95
CA GLU A 21 12.14 -3.86 7.32
C GLU A 21 13.33 -2.98 7.78
N MET A 22 13.36 -1.71 7.37
CA MET A 22 14.36 -0.76 7.86
C MET A 22 14.19 -0.52 9.38
N SER A 23 15.30 -0.50 10.11
CA SER A 23 15.33 -0.38 11.58
C SER A 23 14.70 0.91 12.13
N LYS A 24 14.53 1.94 11.29
CA LYS A 24 13.93 3.24 11.65
C LYS A 24 12.99 3.72 10.53
N PRO A 25 11.72 3.27 10.48
CA PRO A 25 10.77 3.63 9.41
C PRO A 25 10.25 5.08 9.53
N ARG A 26 11.13 6.05 9.85
CA ARG A 26 10.81 7.46 10.07
C ARG A 26 10.07 8.06 8.86
N HIS A 27 10.46 7.68 7.65
CA HIS A 27 9.83 8.15 6.41
C HIS A 27 8.42 7.60 6.20
N LEU A 28 8.14 6.34 6.59
CA LEU A 28 6.80 5.76 6.51
C LEU A 28 5.84 6.43 7.49
N LEU A 29 6.30 6.63 8.73
CA LEU A 29 5.49 7.31 9.73
C LEU A 29 5.14 8.70 9.25
N ILE A 30 6.11 9.45 8.72
CA ILE A 30 5.87 10.78 8.15
C ILE A 30 4.91 10.68 6.96
N ALA A 31 5.17 9.84 5.96
CA ALA A 31 4.33 9.75 4.76
C ALA A 31 2.90 9.27 5.06
N LEU A 32 2.74 8.38 6.05
CA LEU A 32 1.44 8.00 6.58
C LEU A 32 0.82 9.19 7.30
N THR A 33 1.44 9.77 8.32
CA THR A 33 0.83 10.87 9.11
C THR A 33 0.75 12.20 8.36
N TRP A 34 1.32 12.30 7.16
CA TRP A 34 1.34 13.54 6.41
C TRP A 34 -0.07 13.91 5.93
N ASN A 35 -0.64 14.92 6.60
CA ASN A 35 -1.85 15.59 6.18
C ASN A 35 -1.45 16.83 5.36
N PRO A 36 -1.56 16.81 4.02
CA PRO A 36 -1.23 17.99 3.21
C PRO A 36 -2.24 19.11 3.52
N GLN A 37 -1.79 20.10 4.29
CA GLN A 37 -2.55 21.31 4.58
C GLN A 37 -2.58 22.20 3.34
N GLY A 38 -3.77 22.58 2.88
CA GLY A 38 -3.95 23.54 1.78
C GLY A 38 -5.07 23.18 0.79
N ALA A 39 -5.58 24.20 0.10
CA ALA A 39 -6.55 24.05 -0.98
C ALA A 39 -5.89 23.37 -2.19
N ARG A 40 -6.53 22.31 -2.71
CA ARG A 40 -6.01 21.56 -3.87
C ARG A 40 -6.36 22.26 -5.17
N LYS A 41 -5.43 22.26 -6.14
CA LYS A 41 -5.71 22.73 -7.50
C LYS A 41 -6.76 21.84 -8.16
N LYS A 42 -7.73 22.47 -8.84
CA LYS A 42 -8.76 21.79 -9.66
C LYS A 42 -8.06 20.90 -10.70
N GLY A 43 -8.45 19.63 -10.79
CA GLY A 43 -7.80 18.63 -11.67
C GLY A 43 -6.77 17.71 -10.99
N THR A 44 -6.46 17.91 -9.71
CA THR A 44 -5.59 16.98 -8.96
C THR A 44 -6.37 15.70 -8.58
N PRO A 45 -5.81 14.49 -8.79
CA PRO A 45 -6.45 13.25 -8.37
C PRO A 45 -6.87 13.29 -6.89
N GLN A 46 -8.14 13.00 -6.62
CA GLN A 46 -8.70 13.05 -5.25
C GLN A 46 -8.03 12.04 -4.29
N GLY A 47 -7.54 10.93 -4.84
CA GLY A 47 -6.91 9.84 -4.10
C GLY A 47 -5.52 10.21 -3.63
N THR A 48 -5.30 10.25 -2.32
CA THR A 48 -3.95 10.26 -1.76
C THR A 48 -3.40 8.83 -1.71
N TRP A 49 -2.08 8.70 -1.79
CA TRP A 49 -1.40 7.42 -1.60
C TRP A 49 -1.87 6.69 -0.33
N ARG A 50 -2.01 7.42 0.79
CA ARG A 50 -2.60 6.90 2.04
C ARG A 50 -3.98 6.28 1.82
N ARG A 51 -4.91 6.97 1.16
CA ARG A 51 -6.27 6.46 0.92
C ARG A 51 -6.26 5.19 0.07
N SER A 52 -5.34 5.08 -0.87
CA SER A 52 -5.17 3.85 -1.66
C SER A 52 -4.65 2.72 -0.77
N VAL A 53 -3.61 2.95 0.03
CA VAL A 53 -3.07 1.92 0.95
C VAL A 53 -4.12 1.50 1.99
N GLU A 54 -4.84 2.45 2.58
CA GLU A 54 -5.88 2.18 3.59
C GLU A 54 -7.04 1.36 2.98
N ARG A 55 -7.47 1.69 1.77
CA ARG A 55 -8.50 0.94 1.05
C ARG A 55 -8.04 -0.47 0.73
N GLU A 56 -6.82 -0.62 0.21
CA GLU A 56 -6.23 -1.92 -0.11
C GLU A 56 -6.04 -2.78 1.15
N ARG A 57 -5.70 -2.16 2.28
CA ARG A 57 -5.68 -2.83 3.59
C ARG A 57 -7.08 -3.28 3.98
N LEU A 58 -8.09 -2.42 3.88
CA LEU A 58 -9.48 -2.75 4.20
C LEU A 58 -10.01 -3.88 3.30
N GLU A 59 -9.70 -3.86 2.01
CA GLU A 59 -10.00 -4.94 1.06
C GLU A 59 -9.38 -6.28 1.50
N SER A 60 -8.17 -6.25 2.06
CA SER A 60 -7.53 -7.46 2.58
C SER A 60 -8.09 -7.97 3.91
N GLY A 61 -8.91 -7.18 4.61
CA GLY A 61 -9.46 -7.51 5.92
C GLY A 61 -8.43 -7.56 7.06
N LYS A 62 -7.19 -7.14 6.84
CA LYS A 62 -6.10 -7.27 7.83
C LYS A 62 -5.85 -6.01 8.64
N THR A 63 -5.41 -6.22 9.87
CA THR A 63 -4.89 -5.13 10.72
C THR A 63 -3.49 -4.70 10.27
N TRP A 64 -3.06 -3.52 10.70
CA TRP A 64 -1.71 -3.02 10.42
C TRP A 64 -0.62 -3.92 11.03
N ASN A 65 -0.85 -4.49 12.21
CA ASN A 65 0.13 -5.35 12.89
C ASN A 65 0.35 -6.67 12.12
N GLU A 66 -0.74 -7.28 11.65
CA GLU A 66 -0.67 -8.48 10.82
C GLU A 66 0.04 -8.20 9.50
N LEU A 67 -0.29 -7.08 8.85
CA LEU A 67 0.38 -6.60 7.64
C LEU A 67 1.88 -6.44 7.82
N ILE A 68 2.30 -5.79 8.91
CA ILE A 68 3.72 -5.61 9.24
C ILE A 68 4.38 -6.98 9.45
N GLY A 69 3.69 -7.95 10.06
CA GLY A 69 4.16 -9.32 10.20
C GLY A 69 4.37 -10.03 8.86
N TYR A 70 3.42 -9.92 7.94
CA TYR A 70 3.53 -10.50 6.60
C TYR A 70 4.65 -9.83 5.79
N LEU A 71 4.72 -8.51 5.82
CA LEU A 71 5.68 -7.75 5.03
C LEU A 71 7.12 -7.88 5.52
N LYS A 72 7.34 -8.25 6.78
CA LYS A 72 8.66 -8.59 7.33
C LYS A 72 9.22 -9.93 6.84
N THR A 73 8.39 -10.79 6.28
CA THR A 73 8.82 -12.09 5.74
C THR A 73 8.67 -12.06 4.22
N ASP A 74 9.79 -11.98 3.48
CA ASP A 74 9.83 -11.76 2.03
C ASP A 74 8.90 -12.71 1.24
N VAL A 75 8.89 -13.99 1.61
CA VAL A 75 8.02 -15.04 1.02
C VAL A 75 6.53 -14.79 1.27
N SER A 76 6.17 -14.27 2.45
CA SER A 76 4.76 -14.03 2.79
C SER A 76 4.28 -12.66 2.31
N GLY A 77 5.19 -11.69 2.20
CA GLY A 77 4.99 -10.41 1.53
C GLY A 77 4.63 -10.59 0.06
N GLU A 78 5.39 -11.37 -0.71
CA GLU A 78 5.04 -11.65 -2.12
C GLU A 78 3.69 -12.37 -2.26
N LYS A 79 3.38 -13.32 -1.37
CA LYS A 79 2.07 -14.01 -1.37
C LYS A 79 0.92 -13.04 -1.07
N PHE A 80 1.10 -12.15 -0.10
CA PHE A 80 0.11 -11.14 0.25
C PHE A 80 -0.13 -10.15 -0.90
N VAL A 81 0.96 -9.67 -1.52
CA VAL A 81 0.88 -8.75 -2.66
C VAL A 81 0.25 -9.43 -3.88
N GLY A 82 0.54 -10.72 -4.10
CA GLY A 82 -0.14 -11.53 -5.12
C GLY A 82 -1.65 -11.62 -4.86
N ALA A 83 -2.06 -12.04 -3.66
CA ALA A 83 -3.48 -12.16 -3.28
C ALA A 83 -4.24 -10.83 -3.41
N LEU A 84 -3.60 -9.72 -3.02
CA LEU A 84 -4.14 -8.37 -3.15
C LEU A 84 -4.37 -7.92 -4.60
N CYS A 85 -3.57 -8.43 -5.55
CA CYS A 85 -3.67 -8.08 -6.97
C CYS A 85 -4.63 -9.00 -7.73
N SER A 86 -4.85 -10.24 -7.30
CA SER A 86 -5.75 -11.19 -7.97
C SER A 86 -7.26 -10.96 -7.71
N GLN A 87 -7.65 -10.07 -6.80
CA GLN A 87 -9.07 -9.84 -6.47
C GLN A 87 -9.86 -9.03 -7.51
N ARG A 88 -9.25 -8.54 -8.59
CA ARG A 88 -9.93 -7.72 -9.64
C ARG A 88 -10.31 -8.48 -10.91
N ASP A 89 -9.98 -9.77 -11.04
CA ASP A 89 -10.26 -10.58 -12.24
C ASP A 89 -11.66 -11.21 -12.25
N ASN A 90 -12.66 -10.59 -11.61
CA ASN A 90 -14.08 -10.95 -11.79
C ASN A 90 -14.81 -9.76 -12.40
N GLY A 91 -14.78 -9.69 -13.73
CA GLY A 91 -15.52 -8.76 -14.58
C GLY A 91 -15.68 -9.35 -15.97
#